data_AF-A0A810KZ76-F1
#
_entry.id   AF-A0A810KZ76-F1
#
_cell.length_a   1.000
_cell.length_b   1.000
_cell.length_c   1.000
_cell.angle_alpha   90.00
_cell.angle_beta   90.00
_cell.angle_gamma   90.00
#
_symmetry.space_group_name_H-M   'P 1'
#
loop_
_entity.id
_entity.type
_entity.pdbx_description
1 polymer ?
#
loop_
_entity_poly.entity_id
_entity_poly.type
_entity_poly.pdbx_seq_one_letter_code
_entity_poly.pdbx_strand_id
1 'polypeptide(L)'
;MNGPTDDGSRDALPGELCTCGRQATAVFSTRFGLVGSCGIADGGSDVGPCPFCSSPRKHFDELGYPERCPDYRLRPVMGGGR
;
A
#
# COMPACT_ATOMS: atom_id res chain seq x y z
N MET A 1 -10.57 -1.53 -32.24
CA MET A 1 -9.59 -1.39 -31.14
C MET A 1 -10.40 -1.36 -29.85
N ASN A 2 -10.59 -2.51 -29.23
CA ASN A 2 -11.34 -2.62 -27.97
C ASN A 2 -10.38 -2.22 -26.84
N GLY A 3 -10.67 -1.12 -26.14
CA GLY A 3 -9.87 -0.65 -25.01
C GLY A 3 -9.80 -1.70 -23.90
N PRO A 4 -8.70 -1.78 -23.15
CA PRO A 4 -8.53 -2.82 -22.16
C PRO A 4 -9.59 -2.64 -21.07
N THR A 5 -10.22 -3.75 -20.71
CA THR A 5 -10.94 -3.94 -19.46
C THR A 5 -10.17 -3.31 -18.31
N ASP A 6 -10.71 -2.23 -17.74
CA ASP A 6 -10.26 -1.55 -16.52
C ASP A 6 -10.45 -2.50 -15.33
N ASP A 7 -9.59 -3.51 -15.22
CA ASP A 7 -9.30 -4.15 -13.94
C ASP A 7 -8.50 -3.10 -13.15
N GLY A 8 -9.25 -2.19 -12.50
CA GLY A 8 -8.93 -0.79 -12.21
C GLY A 8 -7.58 -0.52 -11.55
N SER A 9 -6.52 -0.63 -12.33
CA SER A 9 -5.15 -0.38 -11.95
C SER A 9 -4.63 0.80 -12.77
N ARG A 10 -3.97 1.73 -12.10
CA ARG A 10 -3.35 2.90 -12.73
C ARG A 10 -1.93 3.08 -12.25
N ASP A 11 -1.15 3.85 -13.00
CA ASP A 11 0.14 4.31 -12.51
C ASP A 11 -0.04 5.13 -11.21
N ALA A 12 0.89 4.90 -10.30
CA ALA A 12 0.94 5.65 -9.06
C ALA A 12 1.42 7.09 -9.30
N LEU A 13 0.76 8.03 -8.65
CA LEU A 13 1.18 9.42 -8.63
C LEU A 13 2.30 9.61 -7.58
N PRO A 14 3.15 10.63 -7.75
CA PRO A 14 4.11 11.01 -6.72
C PRO A 14 3.43 11.23 -5.35
N GLY A 15 4.03 10.66 -4.32
CA GLY A 15 3.51 10.68 -2.95
C GLY A 15 2.49 9.59 -2.63
N GLU A 16 2.09 8.76 -3.60
CA GLU A 16 1.31 7.55 -3.31
C GLU A 16 2.23 6.45 -2.79
N LEU A 17 1.78 5.79 -1.73
CA LEU A 17 2.57 4.82 -0.98
C LEU A 17 2.01 3.42 -1.16
N CYS A 18 2.92 2.46 -1.29
CA CYS A 18 2.60 1.06 -1.13
C CYS A 18 2.31 0.74 0.34
N THR A 19 1.60 -0.35 0.61
CA THR A 19 1.39 -0.90 1.97
C THR A 19 2.71 -1.17 2.71
N CYS A 20 3.83 -1.17 2.00
CA CYS A 20 5.16 -1.27 2.56
C CYS A 20 5.74 0.04 3.11
N GLY A 21 5.16 1.19 2.75
CA GLY A 21 5.65 2.54 3.06
C GLY A 21 6.54 3.16 1.97
N ARG A 22 6.95 2.40 0.95
CA ARG A 22 7.69 2.92 -0.21
C ARG A 22 6.75 3.61 -1.19
N GLN A 23 7.31 4.42 -2.09
CA GLN A 23 6.56 4.94 -3.23
C GLN A 23 5.94 3.79 -4.03
N ALA A 24 4.64 3.90 -4.29
CA ALA A 24 3.94 2.99 -5.18
C ALA A 24 4.38 3.26 -6.63
N THR A 25 4.39 2.21 -7.44
CA THR A 25 4.54 2.26 -8.89
C THR A 25 3.19 2.08 -9.58
N ALA A 26 2.30 1.28 -8.96
CA ALA A 26 0.94 1.06 -9.43
C ALA A 26 -0.05 1.20 -8.26
N VAL A 27 -1.27 1.60 -8.59
CA VAL A 27 -2.40 1.68 -7.65
C VAL A 27 -3.52 0.83 -8.18
N PHE A 28 -4.04 -0.06 -7.34
CA PHE A 28 -5.10 -0.99 -7.65
C PHE A 28 -6.37 -0.59 -6.92
N SER A 29 -7.49 -0.62 -7.63
CA SER A 29 -8.83 -0.47 -7.09
C SER A 29 -9.29 -1.81 -6.54
N THR A 30 -9.35 -1.92 -5.22
CA THR A 30 -9.83 -3.12 -4.54
C THR A 30 -11.20 -2.88 -3.91
N ARG A 31 -11.88 -3.94 -3.47
CA ARG A 31 -13.13 -3.81 -2.70
C ARG A 31 -12.99 -2.98 -1.42
N PHE A 32 -11.76 -2.79 -0.92
CA PHE A 32 -11.43 -2.03 0.28
C PHE A 32 -10.88 -0.63 -0.02
N GLY A 33 -11.05 -0.16 -1.26
CA GLY A 33 -10.51 1.10 -1.76
C GLY A 33 -9.21 0.94 -2.54
N LEU A 34 -8.52 2.06 -2.75
CA LEU A 34 -7.28 2.12 -3.52
C LEU A 34 -6.07 1.64 -2.71
N VAL A 35 -5.25 0.77 -3.30
CA VAL A 35 -4.06 0.18 -2.69
C VAL A 35 -2.86 0.37 -3.60
N GLY A 36 -1.77 0.91 -3.07
CA GLY A 36 -0.51 1.07 -3.79
C GLY A 36 0.33 -0.20 -3.73
N SER A 37 0.99 -0.52 -4.83
CA SER A 37 2.02 -1.55 -4.92
C SER A 37 3.33 -0.92 -5.39
N CYS A 38 4.45 -1.34 -4.80
CA CYS A 38 5.78 -0.98 -5.24
C CYS A 38 6.41 -2.03 -6.19
N GLY A 39 5.64 -3.06 -6.59
CA GLY A 39 6.11 -4.13 -7.48
C GLY A 39 7.01 -5.19 -6.83
N ILE A 40 7.30 -5.08 -5.53
CA ILE A 40 8.04 -6.10 -4.78
C ILE A 40 7.02 -7.10 -4.21
N ALA A 41 7.15 -8.38 -4.60
CA ALA A 41 6.18 -9.44 -4.29
C ALA A 41 5.94 -9.63 -2.78
N ASP A 42 6.98 -9.48 -1.96
CA ASP A 42 6.88 -9.58 -0.49
C ASP A 42 6.44 -8.27 0.18
N GLY A 43 5.88 -7.32 -0.57
CA GLY A 43 5.51 -6.02 -0.01
C GLY A 43 6.69 -5.30 0.65
N GLY A 44 7.92 -5.47 0.12
CA GLY A 44 9.12 -4.77 0.54
C GLY A 44 9.47 -4.92 2.03
N SER A 45 10.20 -6.00 2.36
CA SER A 45 10.75 -6.33 3.68
C SER A 45 9.69 -6.43 4.79
N ASP A 46 9.39 -7.69 5.15
CA ASP A 46 8.48 -8.06 6.24
C ASP A 46 9.04 -7.77 7.64
N VAL A 47 10.28 -7.26 7.69
CA VAL A 47 11.05 -7.06 8.90
C VAL A 47 11.04 -5.58 9.25
N GLY A 48 10.43 -5.24 10.39
CA GLY A 48 10.49 -3.90 10.97
C GLY A 48 9.14 -3.34 11.41
N PRO A 49 9.14 -2.10 11.93
CA PRO A 49 7.92 -1.43 12.37
C PRO A 49 6.99 -1.12 11.19
N CYS A 50 5.70 -1.06 11.47
CA CYS A 50 4.71 -0.60 10.51
C CYS A 50 4.90 0.91 10.26
N PRO A 51 5.05 1.34 8.99
CA PRO A 51 5.31 2.75 8.67
C PRO A 51 4.09 3.67 8.83
N PHE A 52 2.91 3.12 9.13
CA PHE A 52 1.64 3.89 9.21
C PHE A 52 1.13 4.08 10.64
N CYS A 53 1.17 3.04 11.48
CA CYS A 53 0.56 3.04 12.82
C CYS A 53 1.56 3.04 13.98
N SER A 54 2.87 3.16 13.70
CA SER A 54 3.95 3.02 14.71
C SER A 54 4.01 1.68 15.43
N SER A 55 3.25 0.66 14.98
CA SER A 55 3.37 -0.70 15.51
C SER A 55 4.81 -1.19 15.34
N PRO A 56 5.40 -1.87 16.35
CA PRO A 56 6.75 -2.42 16.24
C PRO A 56 6.87 -3.55 15.22
N ARG A 57 5.73 -4.06 14.73
CA ARG A 57 5.64 -5.12 13.71
C ARG A 57 4.67 -4.75 12.59
N LYS A 58 4.93 -5.27 11.40
CA LYS A 58 3.97 -5.32 10.29
C LYS A 58 2.71 -6.11 10.68
N HIS A 59 1.62 -5.83 9.99
CA HIS A 59 0.35 -6.52 10.19
C HIS A 59 0.32 -7.77 9.33
N PHE A 60 -0.16 -8.86 9.92
CA PHE A 60 -0.37 -10.13 9.26
C PHE A 60 -1.76 -10.65 9.66
N ASP A 61 -2.41 -11.36 8.75
CA ASP A 61 -3.66 -12.04 9.04
C ASP A 61 -3.42 -13.30 9.90
N GLU A 62 -4.50 -14.01 10.25
CA GLU A 62 -4.44 -15.24 11.07
C GLU A 62 -3.66 -16.39 10.41
N LEU A 63 -3.45 -16.33 9.10
CA LEU A 63 -2.70 -17.31 8.31
C LEU A 63 -1.23 -16.90 8.14
N GLY A 64 -0.84 -15.74 8.66
CA GLY A 64 0.51 -15.19 8.55
C GLY A 64 0.81 -14.48 7.23
N TYR A 65 -0.22 -14.18 6.42
CA TYR A 65 -0.04 -13.39 5.20
C TYR A 65 0.02 -11.90 5.53
N PRO A 66 0.86 -11.12 4.82
CA PRO A 66 0.97 -9.68 5.05
C PRO A 66 -0.38 -8.99 4.82
N GLU A 67 -0.87 -8.30 5.86
CA GLU A 67 -2.12 -7.57 5.84
C GLU A 67 -1.86 -6.06 5.78
N ARG A 68 -2.79 -5.34 5.15
CA ARG A 68 -2.76 -3.87 5.12
C ARG A 68 -2.96 -3.32 6.53
N CYS A 69 -2.09 -2.39 6.93
CA CYS A 69 -2.27 -1.65 8.18
C CYS A 69 -3.64 -0.95 8.24
N PRO A 70 -4.37 -0.99 9.37
CA PRO A 70 -5.62 -0.25 9.54
C PRO A 70 -5.49 1.26 9.30
N ASP A 71 -4.34 1.83 9.68
CA ASP A 71 -4.00 3.26 9.47
C ASP A 71 -3.38 3.54 8.10
N TYR A 72 -3.28 2.54 7.22
CA TYR A 72 -2.78 2.73 5.88
C TYR A 72 -3.61 3.80 5.14
N ARG A 73 -2.89 4.74 4.54
CA ARG A 73 -3.44 5.71 3.59
C ARG A 73 -2.59 5.68 2.34
N LEU A 74 -3.26 5.58 1.18
CA LEU A 74 -2.58 5.61 -0.12
C LEU A 74 -1.73 6.87 -0.28
N ARG A 75 -2.24 8.01 0.19
CA ARG A 75 -1.48 9.25 0.28
C ARG A 75 -1.30 9.59 1.76
N PRO A 76 -0.08 9.94 2.20
CA PRO A 76 0.10 10.47 3.53
C PRO A 76 -0.76 11.75 3.64
N VAL A 77 -1.44 11.89 4.77
CA VAL A 77 -2.16 13.13 5.07
C VAL A 77 -1.08 14.19 5.23
N MET A 78 -0.86 15.06 4.24
CA MET A 78 0.05 16.20 4.38
C MET A 78 -0.49 17.08 5.52
N GLY A 79 0.03 16.89 6.72
CA GLY A 79 -0.47 17.60 7.91
C GLY A 79 -0.21 16.91 9.24
N GLY A 80 0.96 16.30 9.44
CA GLY A 80 1.35 15.68 10.70
C GLY A 80 2.83 15.88 11.00
N GLY A 81 3.29 17.12 10.89
CA GLY A 81 4.64 17.50 11.29
C GLY A 81 4.90 17.22 12.77
N ARG A 82 6.13 16.83 13.06
CA ARG A 82 6.78 17.11 14.35
C ARG A 82 8.11 17.75 14.03
#